data_AF-A0A0A2CX80-F1
#
_entry.id   AF-A0A0A2CX80-F1
#
_cell.length_a   1.000
_cell.length_b   1.000
_cell.length_c   1.000
_cell.angle_alpha   90.00
_cell.angle_beta   90.00
_cell.angle_gamma   90.00
#
_symmetry.space_group_name_H-M   'P 1'
#
loop_
_entity.id
_entity.type
_entity.pdbx_description
1 polymer ?
#
loop_
_entity_poly.entity_id
_entity_poly.type
_entity_poly.pdbx_seq_one_letter_code
_entity_poly.pdbx_strand_id
1 'polypeptide(L)'
;MLVEWEFNNVKEMHEQIVDVASHLPRTKAIEQTDNYWHAVVRSLIFRFPDDLEILQIPSKGIIQVRSASRVGVSDLGVNRKRVDTLFSRLTKD
;
A
#
# COMPACT_ATOMS: atom_id res chain seq x y z
N MET A 1 -7.14 -3.14 6.25
CA MET A 1 -8.04 -2.62 5.19
C MET A 1 -7.53 -3.11 3.85
N LEU A 2 -8.43 -3.56 3.00
CA LEU A 2 -8.18 -3.91 1.60
C LEU A 2 -9.03 -2.98 0.74
N VAL A 3 -8.45 -2.41 -0.30
CA VAL A 3 -9.16 -1.61 -1.31
C VAL A 3 -8.75 -2.04 -2.70
N GLU A 4 -9.62 -1.79 -3.65
CA GLU A 4 -9.36 -1.99 -5.07
C GLU A 4 -9.54 -0.63 -5.77
N TRP A 5 -8.57 -0.26 -6.58
CA TRP A 5 -8.60 0.97 -7.36
C TRP A 5 -8.55 0.63 -8.84
N GLU A 6 -9.47 1.20 -9.61
CA GLU A 6 -9.54 1.04 -11.05
C GLU A 6 -8.66 2.09 -11.75
N PHE A 7 -7.88 1.63 -12.74
CA PHE A 7 -7.01 2.49 -13.53
C PHE A 7 -7.00 2.06 -15.00
N ASN A 8 -7.00 3.05 -15.90
CA ASN A 8 -6.85 2.80 -17.33
C ASN A 8 -5.44 2.28 -17.69
N ASN A 9 -4.41 2.71 -16.96
CA ASN A 9 -3.02 2.24 -17.12
C ASN A 9 -2.51 1.60 -15.82
N VAL A 10 -2.96 0.37 -15.54
CA VAL A 10 -2.65 -0.35 -14.29
C VAL A 10 -1.14 -0.44 -14.03
N LYS A 11 -0.34 -0.73 -15.06
CA LYS A 11 1.10 -0.97 -14.87
C LYS A 11 1.84 0.31 -14.46
N GLU A 12 1.59 1.40 -15.15
CA GLU A 12 2.19 2.70 -14.82
C GLU A 12 1.75 3.16 -13.43
N MET A 13 0.45 3.06 -13.12
CA MET A 13 -0.08 3.45 -11.81
C MET A 13 0.48 2.56 -10.69
N HIS A 14 0.74 1.27 -10.97
CA HIS A 14 1.38 0.36 -10.03
C HIS A 14 2.82 0.77 -9.73
N GLU A 15 3.61 1.10 -10.76
CA GLU A 15 4.98 1.58 -10.58
C GLU A 15 5.01 2.88 -9.75
N GLN A 16 4.12 3.82 -10.04
CA GLN A 16 4.01 5.08 -9.29
C GLN A 16 3.61 4.87 -7.82
N ILE A 17 2.59 4.05 -7.55
CA ILE A 17 2.16 3.83 -6.16
C ILE A 17 3.19 3.06 -5.34
N VAL A 18 3.93 2.13 -5.97
CA VAL A 18 5.05 1.44 -5.33
C VAL A 18 6.17 2.42 -5.00
N ASP A 19 6.50 3.35 -5.89
CA ASP A 19 7.49 4.40 -5.61
C ASP A 19 7.07 5.24 -4.39
N VAL A 20 5.83 5.76 -4.38
CA VAL A 20 5.30 6.54 -3.26
C VAL A 20 5.30 5.72 -1.96
N ALA A 21 4.91 4.45 -2.01
CA ALA A 21 4.86 3.56 -0.85
C ALA A 21 6.25 3.25 -0.29
N SER A 22 7.24 3.06 -1.16
CA SER A 22 8.63 2.78 -0.76
C SER A 22 9.26 3.94 0.02
N HIS A 23 8.84 5.17 -0.26
CA HIS A 23 9.29 6.39 0.41
C HIS A 23 8.51 6.72 1.69
N LEU A 24 7.55 5.87 2.11
CA LEU A 24 6.86 6.08 3.38
C LEU A 24 7.83 5.91 4.58
N PRO A 25 7.71 6.71 5.65
CA PRO A 25 8.55 6.56 6.83
C PRO A 25 8.42 5.19 7.49
N ARG A 26 9.57 4.62 7.90
CA ARG A 26 9.66 3.31 8.60
C ARG A 26 9.07 2.15 7.79
N THR A 27 9.23 2.22 6.48
CA THR A 27 8.86 1.16 5.54
C THR A 27 10.09 0.36 5.20
N LYS A 28 9.95 -0.97 5.17
CA LYS A 28 10.97 -1.88 4.68
C LYS A 28 10.34 -2.84 3.69
N ALA A 29 10.69 -2.72 2.41
CA ALA A 29 10.33 -3.70 1.40
C ALA A 29 10.92 -5.08 1.76
N ILE A 30 10.10 -6.12 1.63
CA ILE A 30 10.47 -7.50 1.92
C ILE A 30 10.19 -8.45 0.77
N GLU A 31 9.34 -8.07 -0.18
CA GLU A 31 9.10 -8.82 -1.41
C GLU A 31 8.75 -7.84 -2.54
N GLN A 32 9.29 -8.11 -3.73
CA GLN A 32 8.98 -7.38 -4.95
C GLN A 32 9.10 -8.33 -6.13
N THR A 33 8.01 -8.44 -6.88
CA THR A 33 7.92 -9.14 -8.16
C THR A 33 7.42 -8.18 -9.23
N ASP A 34 7.24 -8.66 -10.45
CA ASP A 34 6.68 -7.85 -11.54
C ASP A 34 5.27 -7.33 -11.24
N ASN A 35 4.45 -8.08 -10.50
CA ASN A 35 3.04 -7.76 -10.25
C ASN A 35 2.69 -7.45 -8.80
N TYR A 36 3.63 -7.64 -7.87
CA TYR A 36 3.37 -7.56 -6.44
C TYR A 36 4.51 -6.87 -5.70
N TRP A 37 4.14 -6.06 -4.72
CA TRP A 37 5.08 -5.42 -3.81
C TRP A 37 4.58 -5.53 -2.38
N HIS A 38 5.48 -5.85 -1.46
CA HIS A 38 5.20 -6.00 -0.04
C HIS A 38 6.25 -5.32 0.80
N ALA A 39 5.80 -4.53 1.76
CA ALA A 39 6.63 -3.97 2.80
C ALA A 39 6.03 -4.12 4.19
N VAL A 40 6.92 -4.10 5.18
CA VAL A 40 6.57 -3.91 6.58
C VAL A 40 6.68 -2.44 6.93
N VAL A 41 5.59 -1.84 7.39
CA VAL A 41 5.52 -0.46 7.88
C VAL A 41 5.34 -0.46 9.38
N ARG A 42 6.16 0.28 10.12
CA ARG A 42 5.98 0.43 11.58
C ARG A 42 5.17 1.67 11.92
N SER A 43 4.13 1.51 12.73
CA SER A 43 3.31 2.62 13.24
C SER A 43 4.12 3.57 14.14
N LEU A 44 3.77 4.86 14.16
CA LEU A 44 4.57 5.92 14.83
C LEU A 44 4.62 5.74 16.36
N ILE A 45 3.46 5.53 16.97
CA ILE A 45 3.28 5.60 18.42
C ILE A 45 3.62 4.25 19.06
N PHE A 46 3.00 3.18 18.58
CA PHE A 46 3.15 1.85 19.19
C PHE A 46 4.17 0.94 18.48
N ARG A 47 4.75 1.39 17.36
CA ARG A 47 5.78 0.67 16.58
C ARG A 47 5.39 -0.76 16.16
N PHE A 48 4.09 -1.06 16.14
CA PHE A 48 3.59 -2.34 15.67
C PHE A 48 3.91 -2.51 14.18
N PRO A 49 4.36 -3.71 13.76
CA PRO A 49 4.57 -4.02 12.37
C PRO A 49 3.23 -4.23 11.68
N ASP A 50 2.98 -3.42 10.66
CA ASP A 50 1.87 -3.57 9.73
C ASP A 50 2.42 -4.01 8.37
N ASP A 51 1.68 -4.85 7.68
CA ASP A 51 1.92 -5.17 6.28
C ASP A 51 1.28 -4.10 5.40
N LEU A 52 2.00 -3.69 4.35
CA LEU A 52 1.51 -2.91 3.23
C LEU A 52 1.82 -3.70 1.95
N GLU A 53 0.77 -4.12 1.27
CA GLU A 53 0.83 -4.98 0.09
C GLU A 53 0.13 -4.27 -1.07
N ILE A 54 0.73 -4.34 -2.25
CA ILE A 54 0.23 -3.74 -3.49
C ILE A 54 0.31 -4.80 -4.56
N LEU A 55 -0.83 -5.11 -5.18
CA LEU A 55 -0.95 -6.12 -6.23
C LEU A 55 -1.59 -5.48 -7.47
N GLN A 56 -0.92 -5.54 -8.61
CA GLN A 56 -1.55 -5.20 -9.88
C GLN A 56 -2.25 -6.39 -10.53
N ILE A 57 -3.45 -6.15 -11.07
CA ILE A 57 -4.23 -7.13 -11.82
C ILE A 57 -4.65 -6.50 -13.17
N PRO A 58 -3.73 -6.44 -14.16
CA PRO A 58 -3.97 -5.77 -15.44
C PRO A 58 -5.18 -6.31 -16.20
N SER A 59 -5.45 -7.62 -16.11
CA SER A 59 -6.60 -8.27 -16.74
C SER A 59 -7.95 -7.75 -16.26
N LYS A 60 -7.99 -7.12 -15.08
CA LYS A 60 -9.18 -6.52 -14.49
C LYS A 60 -9.15 -4.98 -14.49
N GLY A 61 -8.05 -4.36 -14.92
CA GLY A 61 -7.92 -2.90 -14.85
C GLY A 61 -7.76 -2.37 -13.42
N ILE A 62 -7.28 -3.18 -12.46
CA ILE A 62 -7.24 -2.78 -11.03
C ILE A 62 -5.87 -2.94 -10.38
N ILE A 63 -5.68 -2.16 -9.31
CA ILE A 63 -4.64 -2.34 -8.30
C ILE A 63 -5.33 -2.62 -6.96
N GLN A 64 -4.94 -3.70 -6.29
CA GLN A 64 -5.36 -3.99 -4.92
C GLN A 64 -4.31 -3.47 -3.94
N VAL A 65 -4.76 -2.76 -2.90
CA VAL A 65 -3.89 -2.27 -1.83
C VAL A 65 -4.39 -2.79 -0.50
N ARG A 66 -3.55 -3.53 0.21
CA ARG A 66 -3.82 -4.03 1.56
C ARG A 66 -2.92 -3.35 2.56
N SER A 67 -3.50 -2.89 3.66
CA SER A 67 -2.74 -2.46 4.82
C SER A 67 -3.32 -3.04 6.10
N ALA A 68 -2.54 -3.85 6.83
CA ALA A 68 -3.07 -4.62 7.96
C ALA A 68 -2.01 -4.82 9.05
N SER A 69 -2.42 -4.76 10.32
CA SER A 69 -1.52 -5.05 11.43
C SER A 69 -1.31 -6.55 11.61
N ARG A 70 -0.07 -6.99 11.87
CA ARG A 70 0.23 -8.41 12.13
C ARG A 70 -0.29 -8.91 13.47
N VAL A 71 -0.50 -8.00 14.41
CA VAL A 71 -0.84 -8.31 15.80
C VAL A 71 -2.34 -8.29 16.07
N GLY A 72 -3.17 -7.91 15.08
CA GLY A 72 -4.64 -7.91 15.21
C GLY A 72 -5.21 -6.88 16.20
N VAL A 73 -4.41 -5.91 16.65
CA VAL A 73 -4.83 -4.85 17.58
C VAL A 73 -5.62 -3.77 16.83
N SER A 74 -6.64 -3.20 17.47
CA SER A 74 -7.32 -2.00 16.95
C SER A 74 -6.30 -0.91 16.66
N ASP A 75 -6.15 -0.56 15.38
CA ASP A 75 -5.09 0.29 14.87
C ASP A 75 -5.45 1.79 14.87
N LEU A 76 -6.57 2.17 15.52
CA LEU A 76 -7.13 3.52 15.53
C LEU A 76 -7.27 4.14 14.12
N GLY A 77 -7.50 3.29 13.10
CA GLY A 77 -7.64 3.71 11.71
C GLY A 77 -6.32 4.06 11.02
N VAL A 78 -5.16 3.72 11.61
CA VAL A 78 -3.84 3.97 10.99
C VAL A 78 -3.73 3.30 9.62
N ASN A 79 -4.21 2.06 9.47
CA ASN A 79 -4.15 1.38 8.17
C ASN A 79 -5.04 2.07 7.13
N ARG A 80 -6.21 2.58 7.53
CA ARG A 80 -7.09 3.34 6.65
C ARG A 80 -6.43 4.63 6.18
N LYS A 81 -5.94 5.44 7.13
CA LYS A 81 -5.24 6.70 6.84
C LYS A 81 -4.05 6.50 5.90
N ARG A 82 -3.32 5.40 6.05
CA ARG A 82 -2.18 5.06 5.18
C ARG A 82 -2.61 4.88 3.73
N VAL A 83 -3.63 4.06 3.50
CA VAL A 83 -4.17 3.81 2.15
C VAL A 83 -4.75 5.09 1.55
N ASP A 84 -5.48 5.90 2.32
CA ASP A 84 -6.03 7.17 1.85
C ASP A 84 -4.91 8.16 1.47
N THR A 85 -3.81 8.18 2.23
CA THR A 85 -2.63 9.00 1.94
C THR A 85 -1.95 8.55 0.65
N LEU A 86 -1.81 7.24 0.45
CA LEU A 86 -1.25 6.67 -0.78
C LEU A 86 -2.11 7.07 -1.99
N PHE A 87 -3.43 6.91 -1.90
CA PHE A 87 -4.35 7.31 -2.96
C PHE A 87 -4.27 8.81 -3.28
N SER A 88 -4.24 9.64 -2.23
CA SER A 88 -4.16 11.09 -2.39
C SER A 88 -2.84 11.55 -3.01
N ARG A 89 -1.75 10.82 -2.81
CA ARG A 89 -0.45 11.13 -3.43
C ARG A 89 -0.36 10.64 -4.87
N LEU A 90 -1.06 9.55 -5.20
CA LEU A 90 -1.12 9.02 -6.56
C LEU A 90 -2.00 9.86 -7.50
N THR A 91 -3.05 10.49 -6.96
CA THR A 91 -4.07 11.21 -7.75
C THR A 91 -3.90 12.73 -7.74
N LYS A 92 -2.93 13.25 -6.98
CA LYS A 92 -2.57 14.66 -7.01
C LYS A 92 -1.42 14.87 -8.00
N ASP A 93 -1.78 14.86 -9.28
CA ASP A 93 -1.09 15.53 -10.38
C ASP A 93 -2.09 16.45 -11.09
#